data_AF-A0A7J7LYY0-F1
#
_entry.id   AF-A0A7J7LYY0-F1
#
_cell.length_a   1.000
_cell.length_b   1.000
_cell.length_c   1.000
_cell.angle_alpha   90.00
_cell.angle_beta   90.00
_cell.angle_gamma   90.00
#
_symmetry.space_group_name_H-M   'P 1'
#
loop_
_entity.id
_entity.type
_entity.pdbx_description
1 polymer ?
#
loop_
_entity_poly.entity_id
_entity_poly.type
_entity_poly.pdbx_seq_one_letter_code
_entity_poly.pdbx_strand_id
1 'polypeptide(L)'
;MNSKVIELTVKLRLALNSNLSLNSKFDRKQYFYPDLSKGNQISQFDISIAEGGFIDVDLHQEFGGGHRKFGITRIHMEEDTGKLLHSINGA
;
A
#
# COMPACT_ATOMS: atom_id res chain seq x y z
N MET A 1 -13.16 11.34 -1.05
CA MET A 1 -12.60 10.00 -1.37
C MET A 1 -13.09 9.58 -2.75
N ASN A 2 -12.23 9.03 -3.60
CA ASN A 2 -12.58 8.65 -4.97
C ASN A 2 -13.34 7.32 -4.96
N SER A 3 -14.49 7.23 -5.66
CA SER A 3 -15.31 6.00 -5.71
C SER A 3 -14.58 4.81 -6.33
N LYS A 4 -13.63 5.06 -7.25
CA LYS A 4 -12.83 4.02 -7.88
C LYS A 4 -11.94 3.28 -6.89
N VAL A 5 -11.54 3.97 -5.82
CA VAL A 5 -10.71 3.40 -4.75
C VAL A 5 -11.46 2.29 -4.03
N ILE A 6 -12.75 2.47 -3.73
CA ILE A 6 -13.59 1.43 -3.13
C ILE A 6 -13.67 0.19 -4.03
N GLU A 7 -13.90 0.38 -5.35
CA GLU A 7 -13.99 -0.72 -6.31
C GLU A 7 -12.69 -1.54 -6.35
N LEU A 8 -11.54 -0.84 -6.41
CA LEU A 8 -10.23 -1.49 -6.44
C LEU A 8 -9.94 -2.25 -5.14
N THR A 9 -10.33 -1.69 -3.99
CA THR A 9 -10.20 -2.36 -2.70
C THR A 9 -10.99 -3.68 -2.65
N VAL A 10 -12.23 -3.71 -3.17
CA VAL A 10 -13.02 -4.95 -3.20
C VAL A 10 -12.37 -5.99 -4.11
N LYS A 11 -11.85 -5.59 -5.27
CA LYS A 11 -11.12 -6.50 -6.17
C LYS A 11 -9.85 -7.02 -5.51
N LEU A 12 -9.09 -6.15 -4.85
CA LEU A 12 -7.86 -6.50 -4.15
C LEU A 12 -8.13 -7.48 -3.01
N ARG A 13 -9.21 -7.28 -2.25
CA ARG A 13 -9.67 -8.21 -1.22
C ARG A 13 -9.92 -9.60 -1.77
N LEU A 14 -10.64 -9.71 -2.88
CA LEU A 14 -10.91 -11.00 -3.53
C LEU A 14 -9.63 -11.65 -4.05
N ALA A 15 -8.76 -10.87 -4.69
CA ALA A 15 -7.50 -11.37 -5.25
C ALA A 15 -6.53 -11.87 -4.18
N LEU A 16 -6.52 -11.23 -3.01
CA LEU A 16 -5.55 -11.47 -1.95
C LEU A 16 -6.11 -12.28 -0.77
N ASN A 17 -7.36 -12.76 -0.87
CA ASN A 17 -8.04 -13.50 0.18
C ASN A 17 -8.06 -12.76 1.54
N SER A 18 -8.07 -11.42 1.51
CA SER A 18 -7.99 -10.60 2.72
C SER A 18 -9.37 -10.29 3.30
N ASN A 19 -9.39 -9.80 4.55
CA ASN A 19 -10.61 -9.39 5.21
C ASN A 19 -10.76 -7.87 5.11
N LEU A 20 -11.87 -7.43 4.52
CA LEU A 20 -12.18 -6.01 4.41
C LEU A 20 -12.60 -5.44 5.77
N SER A 21 -12.04 -4.30 6.14
CA SER A 21 -12.46 -3.57 7.33
C SER A 21 -13.79 -2.85 7.08
N LEU A 22 -14.73 -2.92 8.03
CA LEU A 22 -15.99 -2.17 7.94
C LEU A 22 -15.78 -0.65 8.05
N ASN A 23 -14.71 -0.27 8.75
CA ASN A 23 -14.27 1.11 8.89
C ASN A 23 -12.80 1.20 8.49
N SER A 24 -12.38 2.34 7.95
CA SER A 24 -10.96 2.66 7.77
C SER A 24 -10.74 4.15 8.00
N LYS A 25 -9.51 4.53 8.36
CA LYS A 25 -9.18 5.90 8.76
C LYS A 25 -7.91 6.34 8.06
N PHE A 26 -7.92 7.58 7.58
CA PHE A 26 -6.71 8.24 7.11
C PHE A 26 -6.09 9.07 8.24
N ASP A 27 -4.78 8.91 8.38
CA ASP A 27 -3.90 9.53 9.37
C ASP A 27 -2.87 10.42 8.67
N ARG A 28 -2.28 11.35 9.42
CA ARG A 28 -1.22 12.23 8.94
C ARG A 28 0.12 11.72 9.44
N LYS A 29 0.97 11.25 8.52
CA LYS A 29 2.36 10.94 8.80
C LYS A 29 3.20 12.19 8.54
N GLN A 30 3.68 12.83 9.61
CA GLN A 30 4.32 14.14 9.54
C GLN A 30 5.84 14.03 9.36
N TYR A 31 6.36 14.59 8.27
CA TYR A 31 7.79 14.72 8.01
C TYR A 31 8.04 15.82 6.97
N PHE A 32 9.19 16.50 7.08
CA PHE A 32 9.58 17.55 6.14
C PHE A 32 10.43 16.98 5.03
N TYR A 33 9.97 17.12 3.79
CA TYR A 33 10.76 16.79 2.61
C TYR A 33 10.33 17.65 1.41
N PRO A 34 11.25 18.02 0.49
CA PRO A 34 10.96 19.00 -0.57
C PRO A 34 9.87 18.57 -1.58
N ASP A 35 9.59 17.28 -1.68
CA ASP A 35 8.54 16.71 -2.54
C ASP A 35 7.15 16.70 -1.89
N LEU A 36 7.05 17.08 -0.62
CA LEU A 36 5.85 16.96 0.19
C LEU A 36 5.40 18.36 0.66
N SER A 37 4.73 19.08 -0.23
CA SER A 37 4.29 20.47 -0.02
C SER A 37 3.43 20.69 1.23
N LYS A 38 2.76 19.65 1.74
CA LYS A 38 1.87 19.70 2.92
C LYS A 38 2.59 19.44 4.25
N GLY A 39 3.86 19.00 4.21
CA GLY A 39 4.60 18.59 5.41
C GLY A 39 4.03 17.37 6.14
N ASN A 40 3.09 16.66 5.52
CA ASN A 40 2.56 15.38 5.97
C ASN A 40 2.04 14.57 4.79
N GLN A 41 2.18 13.24 4.89
CA GLN A 41 1.63 12.27 3.97
C GLN A 41 0.33 11.71 4.56
N ILE A 42 -0.72 11.71 3.77
CA ILE A 42 -1.99 11.02 4.11
C ILE A 42 -1.83 9.52 3.87
N SER A 43 -1.94 8.71 4.92
CA SER A 43 -1.84 7.24 4.88
C SER A 43 -2.77 6.62 5.92
N GLN A 44 -3.05 5.31 5.88
CA GLN A 44 -3.84 4.65 6.94
C GLN A 44 -2.90 3.92 7.90
N PHE A 45 -2.66 4.51 9.08
CA PHE A 45 -1.80 3.90 10.08
C PHE A 45 -2.60 3.05 11.05
N ASP A 46 -3.60 3.65 11.71
CA ASP A 46 -4.35 3.02 12.79
C ASP A 46 -5.33 1.94 12.28
N ILE A 47 -6.15 2.30 11.29
CA ILE A 47 -7.23 1.43 10.79
C ILE A 47 -7.11 1.30 9.28
N SER A 48 -6.52 0.18 8.86
CA SER A 48 -6.28 -0.17 7.46
C SER A 48 -7.57 -0.59 6.75
N ILE A 49 -7.59 -0.52 5.41
CA ILE A 49 -8.78 -0.86 4.61
C ILE A 49 -9.03 -2.38 4.53
N ALA A 50 -7.99 -3.20 4.65
CA ALA A 50 -8.13 -4.64 4.77
C ALA A 50 -6.93 -5.25 5.51
N GLU A 51 -7.15 -6.37 6.17
CA GLU A 51 -6.14 -7.09 6.95
C GLU A 51 -6.08 -8.57 6.60
N GLY A 52 -4.92 -9.17 6.83
CA GLY A 52 -4.70 -10.57 6.51
C GLY A 52 -4.69 -10.84 5.00
N GLY A 53 -4.84 -12.12 4.68
CA GLY A 53 -4.80 -12.63 3.31
C GLY A 53 -3.52 -13.38 3.01
N PHE A 54 -3.42 -13.88 1.79
CA PHE A 54 -2.27 -14.64 1.32
C PHE A 54 -2.20 -14.71 -0.19
N ILE A 55 -1.00 -15.01 -0.69
CA ILE A 55 -0.74 -15.36 -2.09
C ILE A 55 -0.08 -16.73 -2.11
N ASP A 56 -0.60 -17.63 -2.93
CA ASP A 56 0.05 -18.90 -3.25
C ASP A 56 0.97 -18.68 -4.48
N VAL A 57 2.21 -19.13 -4.38
CA VAL A 57 3.25 -18.94 -5.39
C VAL A 57 3.97 -20.25 -5.65
N ASP A 58 4.14 -20.56 -6.93
CA ASP A 58 4.93 -21.68 -7.42
C ASP A 58 6.39 -21.21 -7.55
N LEU A 59 7.26 -21.75 -6.71
CA LEU A 59 8.67 -21.38 -6.70
C LEU A 59 9.45 -22.20 -7.73
N HIS A 60 10.27 -21.50 -8.51
CA HIS A 60 11.27 -22.14 -9.36
C HIS A 60 12.32 -22.87 -8.51
N GLN A 61 12.95 -23.89 -9.10
CA GLN A 61 13.97 -24.73 -8.45
C GLN A 61 15.13 -23.90 -7.86
N GLU A 62 15.54 -22.82 -8.53
CA GLU A 62 16.57 -21.89 -8.06
C GLU A 62 16.22 -21.16 -6.74
N PHE A 63 14.93 -21.12 -6.39
CA PHE A 63 14.42 -20.58 -5.13
C PHE A 63 13.91 -21.67 -4.17
N GLY A 64 14.33 -22.92 -4.38
CA GLY A 64 14.01 -24.07 -3.51
C GLY A 64 12.76 -24.87 -3.93
N GLY A 65 12.12 -24.53 -5.05
CA GLY A 65 11.03 -25.31 -5.65
C GLY A 65 9.73 -25.37 -4.84
N GLY A 66 8.67 -25.81 -5.51
CA GLY A 66 7.39 -26.18 -4.88
C GLY A 66 6.40 -25.04 -4.66
N HIS A 67 5.24 -25.36 -4.10
CA HIS A 67 4.17 -24.41 -3.81
C HIS A 67 4.34 -23.82 -2.41
N ARG A 68 4.34 -22.49 -2.29
CA ARG A 68 4.38 -21.81 -0.99
C ARG A 68 3.30 -20.75 -0.86
N LYS A 69 2.82 -20.60 0.37
CA LYS A 69 1.87 -19.57 0.77
C LYS A 69 2.58 -18.44 1.48
N PHE A 70 2.38 -17.21 1.02
CA PHE A 70 2.91 -15.99 1.61
C PHE A 70 1.77 -15.19 2.25
N GLY A 71 1.86 -14.95 3.55
CA GLY A 71 0.85 -14.17 4.28
C GLY A 71 0.96 -12.67 4.00
N ILE A 72 -0.19 -12.00 3.99
CA ILE A 72 -0.29 -10.55 3.92
C ILE A 72 -0.72 -10.04 5.29
N THR A 73 0.02 -9.08 5.84
CA THR A 73 -0.32 -8.52 7.15
C THR A 73 -1.45 -7.50 7.04
N ARG A 74 -1.30 -6.51 6.16
CA ARG A 74 -2.24 -5.40 6.01
C ARG A 74 -2.20 -4.80 4.62
N ILE A 75 -3.33 -4.26 4.20
CA ILE A 75 -3.51 -3.50 2.97
C ILE A 75 -4.00 -2.11 3.38
N HIS A 76 -3.27 -1.07 3.00
CA HIS A 76 -3.63 0.31 3.30
C HIS A 76 -3.48 1.20 2.09
N MET A 77 -4.13 2.36 2.15
CA MET A 77 -4.07 3.39 1.11
C MET A 77 -3.19 4.55 1.58
N GLU A 78 -2.42 5.11 0.66
CA GLU A 78 -1.60 6.28 0.92
C GLU A 78 -1.52 7.18 -0.31
N GLU A 79 -1.18 8.44 -0.08
CA GLU A 79 -0.84 9.37 -1.16
C GLU A 79 0.61 9.21 -1.58
N ASP A 80 0.85 9.33 -2.88
CA ASP A 80 2.19 9.38 -3.44
C ASP A 80 2.79 10.79 -3.26
N THR A 81 4.11 10.87 -3.12
CA THR A 81 4.81 12.15 -3.00
C THR A 81 5.23 12.68 -4.37
N GLY A 82 5.68 13.94 -4.43
CA GLY A 82 6.26 14.48 -5.65
C GLY A 82 7.55 13.74 -6.04
N LYS A 83 7.96 13.89 -7.30
CA LYS A 83 9.26 13.41 -7.76
C LYS A 83 10.30 14.52 -7.61
N LEU A 84 11.44 14.22 -6.98
CA LEU A 84 12.61 15.10 -7.00
C LEU A 84 13.49 14.79 -8.21
N LEU A 85 13.91 15.84 -8.91
CA LEU A 85 14.95 15.78 -9.93
C LEU A 85 16.14 16.59 -9.43
N HIS A 86 17.28 15.95 -9.27
CA HIS A 86 18.52 16.63 -8.90
C HIS A 86 19.29 16.96 -10.18
N SER A 87 19.29 18.24 -10.58
CA SER A 87 20.15 18.75 -11.65
C SER A 87 21.47 19.22 -11.06
N ILE A 88 22.58 18.78 -11.66
CA ILE A 88 23.96 19.14 -11.29
C ILE A 88 24.22 20.64 -11.49
N ASN A 89 23.40 21.28 -12.33
CA ASN A 89 23.30 22.73 -12.43
C ASN A 89 22.06 23.13 -11.64
N GLY A 90 22.26 23.61 -10.41
CA GLY A 90 21.21 24.22 -9.60
C GLY A 90 20.51 25.37 -10.33
N ALA A 91 19.29 25.70 -9.89
CA ALA A 91 18.45 26.77 -10.41
C ALA A 91 19.20 28.09 -10.69
#